data_AF-A0A5C5V7Z8-F1
#
_entry.id   AF-A0A5C5V7Z8-F1
#
_cell.length_a   1.000
_cell.length_b   1.000
_cell.length_c   1.000
_cell.angle_alpha   90.00
_cell.angle_beta   90.00
_cell.angle_gamma   90.00
#
_symmetry.space_group_name_H-M   'P 1'
#
loop_
_entity.id
_entity.type
_entity.pdbx_description
1 polymer ?
#
loop_
_entity_poly.entity_id
_entity_poly.type
_entity_poly.pdbx_seq_one_letter_code
_entity_poly.pdbx_strand_id
1 'polypeptide(L)'
;MDESAVLITAMAEKCKTIVGAWDEPLTMLPRSLQPAHLEWMCERIQDHAEDWPATKLHRWIGFIQCALLANGMVDLDGAKSMFDASKIAHGVRSDEFLDHLDPDCQFEFDIGGES
;
A
#
# COMPACT_ATOMS: atom_id res chain seq x y z
N MET A 1 0.92 -15.29 11.16
CA MET A 1 0.95 -13.94 10.56
C MET A 1 -0.17 -13.90 9.53
N ASP A 2 -1.03 -12.89 9.61
CA ASP A 2 -2.12 -12.67 8.65
C ASP A 2 -1.54 -12.56 7.22
N GLU A 3 -2.08 -13.31 6.25
CA GLU A 3 -1.61 -13.33 4.86
C GLU A 3 -1.63 -11.93 4.25
N SER A 4 -2.60 -11.10 4.65
CA SER A 4 -2.66 -9.70 4.23
C SER A 4 -1.48 -8.88 4.77
N ALA A 5 -1.13 -9.06 6.04
CA ALA A 5 0.02 -8.38 6.65
C ALA A 5 1.34 -8.76 5.98
N VAL A 6 1.49 -10.03 5.56
CA VAL A 6 2.67 -10.49 4.79
C VAL A 6 2.77 -9.75 3.45
N LEU A 7 1.68 -9.73 2.69
CA LEU A 7 1.64 -9.06 1.39
C LEU A 7 1.94 -7.56 1.52
N ILE A 8 1.33 -6.90 2.49
CA ILE A 8 1.52 -5.46 2.71
C ILE A 8 2.97 -5.15 3.11
N THR A 9 3.59 -6.00 3.92
CA THR A 9 5.02 -5.86 4.29
C THR A 9 5.91 -5.98 3.07
N ALA A 10 5.69 -6.99 2.22
CA ALA A 10 6.43 -7.14 0.97
C ALA A 10 6.24 -5.95 0.01
N MET A 11 5.02 -5.41 -0.09
CA MET A 11 4.77 -4.19 -0.86
C MET A 11 5.50 -2.98 -0.28
N ALA A 12 5.56 -2.84 1.05
CA ALA A 12 6.27 -1.75 1.70
C ALA A 12 7.78 -1.82 1.46
N GLU A 13 8.38 -3.01 1.45
CA GLU A 13 9.80 -3.21 1.08
C GLU A 13 10.09 -2.76 -0.36
N LYS A 14 9.21 -3.10 -1.30
CA LYS A 14 9.33 -2.64 -2.69
C LYS A 14 9.21 -1.13 -2.81
N CYS A 15 8.21 -0.54 -2.15
CA CYS A 15 8.03 0.91 -2.12
C CYS A 15 9.27 1.61 -1.53
N LYS A 16 9.83 1.09 -0.43
CA LYS A 16 11.06 1.62 0.17
C LYS A 16 12.24 1.62 -0.81
N THR A 17 12.39 0.55 -1.58
CA THR A 17 13.45 0.45 -2.60
C THR A 17 13.32 1.53 -3.67
N ILE A 18 12.10 1.81 -4.15
CA ILE A 18 11.82 2.86 -5.14
C ILE A 18 12.15 4.23 -4.56
N VAL A 19 11.66 4.51 -3.34
CA VAL A 19 11.91 5.78 -2.66
C VAL A 19 13.41 6.00 -2.44
N GLY A 20 14.15 4.98 -2.01
CA GLY A 20 15.59 5.08 -1.78
C GLY A 20 16.44 5.21 -3.05
N ALA A 21 15.90 4.81 -4.20
CA ALA A 21 16.54 5.02 -5.51
C ALA A 21 16.23 6.41 -6.11
N TRP A 22 15.36 7.20 -5.47
CA TRP A 22 14.94 8.50 -5.95
C TRP A 22 15.90 9.60 -5.49
N ASP A 23 16.70 10.13 -6.42
CA ASP A 23 17.78 11.09 -6.13
C ASP A 23 17.35 12.56 -6.33
N GLU A 24 16.12 12.81 -6.79
CA GLU A 24 15.66 14.18 -7.05
C GLU A 24 15.12 14.87 -5.78
N PRO A 25 15.60 16.09 -5.46
CA PRO A 25 15.14 16.84 -4.30
C PRO A 25 13.72 17.37 -4.50
N LEU A 26 12.74 16.71 -3.87
CA LEU A 26 11.33 17.09 -3.87
C LEU A 26 10.98 18.08 -2.75
N THR A 27 11.75 19.15 -2.61
CA THR A 27 11.60 20.12 -1.51
C THR A 27 10.30 20.93 -1.56
N MET A 28 9.63 20.95 -2.72
CA MET A 28 8.34 21.63 -2.92
C MET A 28 7.13 20.79 -2.52
N LEU A 29 7.31 19.50 -2.24
CA LEU A 29 6.21 18.64 -1.80
C LEU A 29 5.86 18.89 -0.33
N PRO A 30 4.57 18.75 0.05
CA PRO A 30 4.18 18.60 1.44
C PRO A 30 5.03 17.53 2.13
N ARG A 31 5.40 17.75 3.40
CA ARG A 31 6.26 16.83 4.17
C ARG A 31 5.80 15.37 4.11
N SER A 32 4.49 15.13 4.10
CA SER A 32 3.91 13.79 4.02
C SER A 32 4.16 13.06 2.70
N LEU A 33 4.50 13.79 1.64
CA LEU A 33 4.79 13.24 0.31
C LEU A 33 6.30 13.24 0.00
N GLN A 34 7.13 13.73 0.91
CA GLN A 34 8.58 13.74 0.70
C GLN A 34 9.14 12.32 0.84
N PRO A 35 10.18 11.96 0.04
CA PRO A 35 10.81 10.65 0.08
C PRO A 35 11.11 10.15 1.49
N ALA A 36 11.74 10.98 2.33
CA ALA A 36 12.09 10.61 3.70
C ALA A 36 10.88 10.22 4.57
N HIS A 37 9.72 10.86 4.35
CA HIS A 37 8.50 10.49 5.08
C HIS A 37 7.89 9.20 4.54
N LEU A 38 7.89 9.00 3.22
CA LEU A 38 7.40 7.77 2.61
C LEU A 38 8.27 6.57 3.01
N GLU A 39 9.58 6.72 3.05
CA GLU A 39 10.51 5.72 3.56
C GLU A 39 10.21 5.39 5.03
N TRP A 40 10.07 6.40 5.88
CA TRP A 40 9.67 6.21 7.28
C TRP A 40 8.33 5.47 7.40
N MET A 41 7.35 5.75 6.55
CA MET A 41 6.08 5.02 6.56
C MET A 41 6.27 3.54 6.16
N CYS A 42 7.11 3.25 5.16
CA CYS A 42 7.45 1.87 4.78
C CYS A 42 8.10 1.10 5.95
N GLU A 43 9.04 1.72 6.66
CA GLU A 43 9.67 1.13 7.85
C GLU A 43 8.65 0.86 8.95
N ARG A 44 7.74 1.80 9.19
CA ARG A 44 6.69 1.63 10.20
C ARG A 44 5.74 0.48 9.90
N ILE A 45 5.45 0.22 8.63
CA ILE A 45 4.68 -0.97 8.24
C ILE A 45 5.48 -2.23 8.58
N GLN A 46 6.76 -2.30 8.22
CA GLN A 46 7.62 -3.47 8.47
C GLN A 46 7.77 -3.76 9.98
N ASP A 47 8.01 -2.72 10.80
CA ASP A 47 8.23 -2.86 12.24
C ASP A 47 6.97 -3.27 13.02
N HIS A 48 5.78 -3.00 12.47
CA HIS A 48 4.51 -3.16 13.20
C HIS A 48 3.48 -4.01 12.45
N ALA A 49 3.87 -4.74 11.41
CA ALA A 49 2.96 -5.56 10.61
C ALA A 49 2.22 -6.62 11.44
N GLU A 50 2.84 -7.12 12.52
CA GLU A 50 2.22 -8.12 13.40
C GLU A 50 1.31 -7.49 14.47
N ASP A 51 1.53 -6.22 14.82
CA ASP A 51 0.83 -5.54 15.91
C ASP A 51 -0.34 -4.67 15.44
N TRP A 52 -0.30 -4.19 14.21
CA TRP A 52 -1.31 -3.27 13.68
C TRP A 52 -2.47 -4.00 13.00
N PRO A 53 -3.70 -3.45 13.08
CA PRO A 53 -4.82 -4.02 12.35
C PRO A 53 -4.60 -3.91 10.84
N ALA A 54 -4.99 -4.95 10.10
CA ALA A 54 -4.86 -5.02 8.64
C ALA A 54 -5.46 -3.79 7.93
N THR A 55 -6.59 -3.26 8.43
CA THR A 55 -7.21 -2.05 7.88
C THR A 55 -6.31 -0.82 7.92
N LYS A 56 -5.48 -0.68 8.97
CA LYS A 56 -4.49 0.40 9.08
C LYS A 56 -3.34 0.17 8.10
N LEU A 57 -2.82 -1.06 8.04
CA LEU A 57 -1.76 -1.44 7.12
C LEU A 57 -2.16 -1.17 5.67
N HIS A 58 -3.38 -1.56 5.27
CA HIS A 58 -3.95 -1.29 3.95
C HIS A 58 -4.04 0.21 3.62
N ARG A 59 -4.52 1.03 4.56
CA ARG A 59 -4.60 2.49 4.34
C ARG A 59 -3.21 3.11 4.15
N TRP A 60 -2.23 2.65 4.92
CA TRP A 60 -0.87 3.17 4.86
C TRP A 60 -0.18 2.78 3.55
N ILE A 61 -0.25 1.51 3.17
CA ILE A 61 0.36 1.08 1.91
C ILE A 61 -0.33 1.74 0.71
N GLY A 62 -1.66 1.88 0.72
CA GLY A 62 -2.39 2.59 -0.33
C GLY A 62 -1.96 4.06 -0.43
N PHE A 63 -1.78 4.75 0.69
CA PHE A 63 -1.27 6.13 0.69
C PHE A 63 0.12 6.22 0.06
N ILE A 64 1.05 5.35 0.47
CA ILE A 64 2.42 5.34 -0.06
C ILE A 64 2.38 5.11 -1.58
N GLN A 65 1.64 4.11 -2.04
CA GLN A 65 1.49 3.78 -3.46
C GLN A 65 0.97 4.96 -4.28
N CYS A 66 -0.09 5.63 -3.80
CA CYS A 66 -0.62 6.83 -4.46
C CYS A 66 0.39 7.98 -4.44
N ALA A 67 1.16 8.16 -3.37
CA ALA A 67 2.19 9.17 -3.30
C ALA A 67 3.33 8.93 -4.32
N LEU A 68 3.78 7.68 -4.47
CA LEU A 68 4.78 7.34 -5.50
C LEU A 68 4.30 7.69 -6.90
N LEU A 69 3.04 7.37 -7.22
CA LEU A 69 2.42 7.71 -8.50
C LEU A 69 2.27 9.22 -8.70
N ALA A 70 1.72 9.92 -7.70
CA ALA A 70 1.47 11.36 -7.77
C ALA A 70 2.76 12.18 -7.90
N ASN A 71 3.86 11.67 -7.31
CA ASN A 71 5.17 12.31 -7.36
C ASN A 71 6.00 11.87 -8.58
N GLY A 72 5.47 11.00 -9.45
CA GLY A 72 6.18 10.50 -10.62
C GLY A 72 7.36 9.59 -10.28
N MET A 73 7.44 9.08 -9.06
CA MET A 73 8.48 8.12 -8.65
C MET A 73 8.31 6.77 -9.33
N VAL A 74 7.08 6.47 -9.72
CA VAL A 74 6.70 5.32 -10.52
C VAL A 74 5.58 5.74 -11.47
N ASP A 75 5.55 5.18 -12.66
CA ASP A 75 4.42 5.31 -13.57
C ASP A 75 3.34 4.26 -13.27
N LEU A 76 2.19 4.35 -13.96
CA LEU A 76 1.07 3.44 -13.74
C LEU A 76 1.43 1.98 -14.05
N ASP A 77 2.22 1.75 -15.09
CA ASP A 77 2.62 0.41 -15.51
C ASP A 77 3.63 -0.22 -14.54
N GLY A 78 4.58 0.57 -14.04
CA GLY A 78 5.52 0.16 -13.00
C GLY A 78 4.83 -0.13 -11.68
N ALA A 79 3.87 0.70 -11.26
CA ALA A 79 3.08 0.46 -10.06
C ALA A 79 2.28 -0.85 -10.18
N LYS A 80 1.56 -1.04 -11.30
CA LYS A 80 0.81 -2.27 -11.57
C LYS A 80 1.70 -3.51 -11.54
N SER A 81 2.82 -3.48 -12.26
CA SER A 81 3.75 -4.60 -12.34
C SER A 81 4.32 -4.98 -10.97
N MET A 82 4.61 -3.98 -10.13
CA MET A 82 5.08 -4.20 -8.76
C MET A 82 4.01 -4.86 -7.87
N PHE A 83 2.76 -4.40 -7.96
CA PHE A 83 1.67 -4.96 -7.18
C PHE A 83 1.33 -6.39 -7.60
N ASP A 84 1.26 -6.63 -8.90
CA ASP A 84 0.99 -7.96 -9.44
C ASP A 84 2.10 -8.94 -9.06
N ALA A 85 3.37 -8.53 -9.14
CA ALA A 85 4.49 -9.36 -8.71
C ALA A 85 4.42 -9.72 -7.22
N SER A 86 4.02 -8.77 -6.36
CA SER A 86 3.86 -9.00 -4.92
C SER A 86 2.70 -9.96 -4.63
N LYS A 87 1.56 -9.79 -5.31
CA LYS A 87 0.40 -10.70 -5.18
C LYS A 87 0.73 -12.12 -5.63
N ILE A 88 1.43 -12.27 -6.77
CA ILE A 88 1.85 -13.57 -7.32
C ILE A 88 2.82 -14.28 -6.35
N ALA A 89 3.81 -13.55 -5.83
CA ALA A 89 4.81 -14.11 -4.93
C ALA A 89 4.23 -14.58 -3.59
N HIS A 90 3.13 -13.96 -3.14
CA HIS A 90 2.50 -14.24 -1.85
C HIS A 90 1.14 -14.95 -1.96
N GLY A 91 0.82 -15.53 -3.12
CA GLY A 91 -0.26 -16.52 -3.27
C GLY A 91 -1.70 -16.01 -3.18
N VAL A 92 -1.91 -14.69 -3.11
CA VAL A 92 -3.26 -14.09 -3.12
C VAL A 92 -3.86 -14.25 -4.51
N ARG A 93 -4.58 -15.37 -4.73
CA ARG A 93 -5.47 -15.51 -5.88
C ARG A 93 -6.55 -14.44 -5.77
N SER A 94 -6.56 -13.60 -6.79
CA SER A 94 -7.33 -12.37 -6.92
C SER A 94 -8.84 -12.59 -7.03
N ASP A 95 -9.48 -13.10 -5.98
CA ASP A 95 -10.95 -13.18 -5.94
C ASP A 95 -11.53 -12.31 -4.80
N GLU A 96 -10.92 -12.25 -3.61
CA GLU A 96 -11.46 -11.47 -2.46
C GLU A 96 -11.42 -9.94 -2.63
N PHE A 97 -10.63 -9.42 -3.58
CA PHE A 97 -10.55 -7.98 -3.87
C PHE A 97 -11.44 -7.54 -5.02
N LEU A 98 -12.20 -8.43 -5.67
CA LEU A 98 -13.13 -8.06 -6.74
C LEU A 98 -14.59 -8.07 -6.27
N ASP A 99 -14.87 -8.50 -5.05
CA ASP A 99 -16.23 -8.54 -4.49
C ASP A 99 -16.92 -7.18 -4.48
N HIS A 100 -16.19 -6.06 -4.41
CA HIS A 100 -16.77 -4.71 -4.47
C HIS A 100 -16.97 -4.17 -5.89
N LEU A 101 -16.56 -4.93 -6.91
CA LEU A 101 -16.80 -4.62 -8.34
C LEU A 101 -17.89 -5.51 -8.95
N ASP A 102 -18.42 -6.47 -8.19
CA ASP A 102 -19.59 -7.24 -8.57
C ASP A 102 -20.87 -6.40 -8.32
N PRO A 103 -21.63 -6.04 -9.38
CA PRO A 103 -22.87 -5.29 -9.23
C PRO A 103 -23.96 -6.05 -8.45
N ASP A 104 -23.83 -7.37 -8.28
CA ASP A 104 -24.73 -8.21 -7.48
C ASP A 104 -24.27 -8.34 -6.01
N CYS A 105 -23.07 -7.84 -5.68
CA CYS A 105 -22.58 -7.81 -4.31
C CYS A 105 -23.23 -6.65 -3.56
N GLN A 106 -24.05 -6.97 -2.56
CA GLN A 106 -24.63 -5.98 -1.67
C GLN A 106 -23.52 -5.38 -0.81
N PHE A 107 -23.00 -4.23 -1.26
CA PHE A 107 -22.12 -3.40 -0.47
C PHE A 107 -22.83 -2.96 0.82
N GLU A 108 -22.65 -3.71 1.90
CA GLU A 108 -23.04 -3.26 3.25
C GLU A 108 -21.93 -2.37 3.81
N PHE A 109 -22.23 -1.08 3.86
CA PHE A 109 -21.43 -0.13 4.61
C PHE A 109 -21.74 -0.34 6.09
N ASP A 110 -21.02 -1.23 6.76
CA ASP A 110 -21.12 -1.40 8.20
C ASP A 110 -20.49 -0.16 8.88
N ILE A 111 -21.28 0.90 8.96
CA ILE A 111 -20.99 2.05 9.82
C ILE A 111 -21.17 1.52 11.24
N GLY A 112 -20.06 1.03 11.81
CA GLY A 112 -19.99 0.67 13.21
C GLY A 112 -20.37 1.88 14.08
N GLY A 113 -21.63 1.88 14.53
CA GLY A 113 -22.19 2.89 15.41
C GLY A 113 -23.70 3.02 15.28
N GLU A 114 -24.45 2.19 16.00
CA GLU A 114 -25.26 2.61 17.15
C GLU A 114 -26.11 1.45 17.71
N SER A 115 -25.92 1.22 19.02
CA SER A 115 -26.78 0.59 20.06
C SER A 115 -27.58 -0.67 19.76
#